data_AF-A0A951MM22-F1
#
_entry.id   AF-A0A951MM22-F1
#
_cell.length_a   1.000
_cell.length_b   1.000
_cell.length_c   1.000
_cell.angle_alpha   90.00
_cell.angle_beta   90.00
_cell.angle_gamma   90.00
#
_symmetry.space_group_name_H-M   'P 1'
#
loop_
_entity.id
_entity.type
_entity.pdbx_description
1 polymer ?
#
loop_
_entity_poly.entity_id
_entity_poly.type
_entity_poly.pdbx_seq_one_letter_code
_entity_poly.pdbx_strand_id
1 'polypeptide(L)' 'MAKLFPHEDSQLTHNKLFDKNCMHIENLGGDISHPNLQNRRLIIGCFPWKFQGGEAAFARVVAFDGEWPKEV' A
#
# COMPACT_ATOMS: atom_id res chain seq x y z
N MET A 1 13.20 24.40 -2.85
CA MET A 1 12.16 23.43 -3.23
C MET A 1 12.57 22.59 -4.43
N ALA A 2 12.95 23.15 -5.57
CA ALA A 2 13.41 22.38 -6.74
C ALA A 2 14.60 21.42 -6.47
N LYS A 3 15.48 21.73 -5.50
CA LYS A 3 16.57 20.83 -5.07
C LYS A 3 16.10 19.64 -4.23
N LEU A 4 15.00 19.78 -3.49
CA LEU A 4 14.48 18.73 -2.59
C LEU A 4 13.45 17.83 -3.29
N PHE A 5 12.70 18.38 -4.23
CA PHE A 5 11.70 17.67 -5.03
C PHE A 5 11.97 18.02 -6.50
N PRO A 6 12.95 17.35 -7.13
CA PRO A 6 13.24 17.59 -8.53
C PRO A 6 12.06 17.14 -9.39
N HIS A 7 11.82 17.83 -10.51
CA HIS A 7 10.66 17.54 -11.36
C HIS A 7 10.66 16.13 -11.95
N GLU A 8 11.84 15.54 -12.17
CA GLU A 8 12.01 14.17 -12.63
C GLU A 8 11.48 13.11 -11.65
N ASP A 9 11.42 13.44 -10.35
CA ASP A 9 10.89 12.55 -9.31
C ASP A 9 9.38 12.76 -9.07
N SER A 10 8.72 13.60 -9.88
CA SER A 10 7.27 13.71 -9.84
C SER A 10 6.62 12.34 -10.08
N GLN A 11 5.70 11.94 -9.21
CA GLN A 11 5.00 10.64 -9.30
C GLN A 11 5.95 9.44 -9.35
N LEU A 12 7.10 9.51 -8.67
CA LEU A 12 8.15 8.50 -8.71
C LEU A 12 7.64 7.07 -8.49
N THR A 13 6.72 6.88 -7.53
CA THR A 13 6.12 5.57 -7.23
C THR A 13 5.34 5.01 -8.40
N HIS A 14 4.62 5.85 -9.15
CA HIS A 14 3.88 5.42 -10.34
C HIS A 14 4.84 5.09 -11.50
N ASN A 15 5.86 5.93 -11.69
CA ASN A 15 6.74 5.84 -12.86
C ASN A 15 7.80 4.73 -12.75
N LYS A 16 8.24 4.38 -11.53
CA LYS A 16 9.36 3.42 -11.31
C LYS A 16 8.97 2.10 -10.63
N LEU A 17 7.75 1.98 -10.09
CA LEU A 17 7.36 0.76 -9.35
C LEU A 17 6.29 -0.06 -10.08
N PHE A 18 5.40 0.57 -10.85
CA PHE A 18 4.43 -0.18 -11.65
C PHE A 18 5.08 -1.03 -12.74
N ASP A 19 6.18 -0.57 -13.34
CA ASP A 19 6.97 -1.38 -14.30
C ASP A 19 7.61 -2.62 -13.64
N LYS A 20 7.72 -2.65 -12.30
CA LYS A 20 8.18 -3.78 -11.50
C LYS A 20 7.04 -4.64 -10.95
N ASN A 21 5.79 -4.40 -11.36
CA ASN A 21 4.60 -5.02 -10.80
C ASN A 21 4.47 -4.82 -9.27
N CYS A 22 5.02 -3.75 -8.72
CA CYS A 22 4.75 -3.38 -7.35
C CYS A 22 3.33 -2.80 -7.27
N MET A 23 2.46 -3.47 -6.50
CA MET A 23 1.12 -2.96 -6.23
C MET A 23 1.17 -1.81 -5.22
N HIS A 24 0.30 -0.83 -5.40
CA HIS A 24 0.10 0.27 -4.46
C HIS A 24 -1.29 0.20 -3.84
N ILE A 25 -1.38 0.64 -2.58
CA ILE A 25 -2.64 0.87 -1.90
C ILE A 25 -2.61 2.31 -1.41
N GLU A 26 -3.48 3.14 -1.99
CA GLU A 26 -3.54 4.56 -1.68
C GLU A 26 -4.73 4.87 -0.77
N ASN A 27 -4.68 6.04 -0.13
CA ASN A 27 -5.74 6.52 0.77
C ASN A 27 -6.05 5.55 1.93
N LEU A 28 -5.06 4.80 2.41
CA LEU A 28 -5.20 3.98 3.61
C LEU A 28 -5.54 4.87 4.81
N GLY A 29 -6.63 4.51 5.49
CA GLY A 29 -7.16 5.21 6.66
C GLY A 29 -7.85 4.26 7.62
N GLY A 30 -8.83 4.74 8.37
CA GLY A 30 -9.51 3.95 9.40
C GLY A 30 -8.65 3.82 10.66
N ASP A 31 -8.38 2.59 11.09
CA ASP A 31 -7.64 2.31 12.33
C ASP A 31 -6.12 2.48 12.19
N ILE A 32 -5.61 3.15 11.14
CA ILE A 32 -4.17 3.28 10.89
C ILE A 32 -3.42 3.95 12.04
N SER A 33 -4.07 4.82 12.83
CA SER A 33 -3.51 5.47 14.01
C SER A 33 -3.77 4.70 15.31
N HIS A 34 -4.41 3.53 15.23
CA HIS A 34 -4.76 2.76 16.42
C HIS A 34 -3.48 2.34 17.15
N PRO A 35 -3.36 2.57 18.48
CA PRO A 35 -2.13 2.32 19.23
C PRO A 35 -1.61 0.87 19.09
N ASN A 36 -2.53 -0.10 19.06
CA ASN A 36 -2.18 -1.52 18.92
C ASN A 36 -1.50 -1.88 17.59
N LEU A 37 -1.57 -1.04 16.55
CA LEU A 37 -0.97 -1.32 15.23
C LEU A 37 0.42 -0.69 15.06
N GLN A 38 0.79 0.29 15.88
CA GLN A 38 2.02 1.06 15.67
C GLN A 38 3.28 0.25 15.98
N ASN A 39 4.35 0.46 15.20
CA ASN A 39 5.67 -0.13 15.41
C ASN A 39 5.70 -1.67 15.48
N ARG A 40 4.76 -2.33 14.79
CA ARG A 40 4.65 -3.79 14.76
C ARG A 40 4.63 -4.29 13.33
N ARG A 41 5.11 -5.52 13.14
CA ARG A 41 4.93 -6.24 11.88
C ARG A 41 3.50 -6.79 11.83
N LEU A 42 2.80 -6.52 10.74
CA LEU A 42 1.42 -6.94 10.51
C LEU A 42 1.33 -7.64 9.16
N ILE A 43 0.38 -8.57 9.03
CA ILE A 43 -0.05 -9.05 7.71
C ILE A 43 -1.14 -8.11 7.22
N ILE A 44 -0.96 -7.59 6.00
CA ILE A 44 -1.96 -6.73 5.35
C ILE A 44 -2.71 -7.54 4.30
N GLY A 45 -4.04 -7.63 4.46
CA GLY A 45 -4.92 -8.21 3.46
C GLY A 45 -5.55 -7.12 2.60
N CYS A 46 -5.44 -7.23 1.28
CA CYS A 46 -6.09 -6.34 0.31
C CYS A 46 -7.14 -7.11 -0.49
N PHE A 47 -8.39 -6.66 -0.43
CA PHE A 47 -9.53 -7.29 -1.11
C PHE A 47 -10.15 -6.30 -2.10
N PRO A 48 -9.58 -6.18 -3.32
CA PRO A 48 -10.08 -5.27 -4.35
C PRO A 48 -11.33 -5.83 -5.05
N TRP A 49 -12.16 -4.93 -5.57
CA TRP A 49 -13.23 -5.33 -6.48
C TRP A 49 -12.66 -5.84 -7.81
N LYS A 50 -13.05 -7.05 -8.23
CA LYS A 50 -12.55 -7.68 -9.45
C LYS A 50 -13.50 -7.45 -10.62
N PHE A 51 -13.00 -6.84 -11.69
CA PHE A 51 -13.75 -6.61 -12.93
C PHE A 51 -12.84 -6.73 -14.16
N GLN A 52 -13.43 -7.03 -15.31
CA GLN A 52 -12.68 -7.26 -16.54
C GLN A 52 -12.03 -5.96 -17.03
N GLY A 53 -10.73 -6.02 -17.34
CA GLY A 53 -9.96 -4.88 -17.84
C GLY A 53 -9.61 -3.82 -16.80
N GLY A 54 -9.82 -4.10 -15.50
CA GLY A 54 -9.46 -3.17 -14.43
C GLY A 54 -7.97 -3.13 -14.12
N GLU A 55 -7.38 -1.94 -14.15
CA GLU A 55 -5.98 -1.69 -13.74
C GLU A 55 -5.86 -1.29 -12.25
N ALA A 56 -6.96 -0.78 -11.67
CA ALA A 56 -7.09 -0.43 -10.26
C ALA A 56 -8.54 -0.57 -9.80
N ALA A 57 -8.75 -0.77 -8.51
CA ALA A 57 -10.07 -0.90 -7.91
C ALA A 57 -10.06 -0.36 -6.48
N PHE A 58 -11.23 0.11 -6.02
CA PHE A 58 -11.43 0.29 -4.58
C PHE A 58 -11.30 -1.08 -3.89
N ALA A 59 -10.75 -1.06 -2.67
CA ALA A 59 -10.46 -2.26 -1.92
C ALA A 59 -10.88 -2.10 -0.46
N ARG A 60 -11.28 -3.23 0.15
CA ARG A 60 -11.25 -3.34 1.60
C ARG A 60 -9.87 -3.82 2.01
N VAL A 61 -9.18 -3.02 2.81
CA VAL A 61 -7.86 -3.37 3.35
C VAL A 61 -8.00 -3.58 4.85
N VAL A 62 -7.41 -4.66 5.35
CA VAL A 62 -7.42 -5.02 6.77
C VAL A 62 -6.00 -5.31 7.25
N ALA A 63 -5.75 -4.98 8.51
CA ALA A 63 -4.54 -5.40 9.20
C ALA A 63 -4.89 -6.59 10.11
N PHE A 64 -4.19 -7.71 9.92
CA PHE A 64 -4.31 -8.86 10.79
C PHE A 64 -3.31 -8.75 11.94
N ASP A 65 -3.83 -8.54 13.15
CA ASP A 65 -3.03 -8.57 14.38
C ASP A 65 -2.94 -10.01 14.92
N GLY A 66 -1.76 -10.43 15.36
CA GLY A 66 -1.50 -11.77 15.88
C GLY A 66 -0.06 -12.24 15.71
N GLU A 67 0.24 -13.44 16.23
CA GLU A 67 1.50 -14.14 16.02
C GLU A 67 1.42 -14.91 14.69
N TRP A 68 2.24 -14.51 13.72
CA TRP A 68 2.29 -15.14 12.40
C TRP A 68 3.67 -15.75 12.14
N PRO A 69 3.76 -16.88 11.42
CA PRO A 69 5.04 -17.42 10.96
C PRO A 69 5.82 -16.35 10.20
N LYS A 70 7.14 -16.29 10.40
CA LYS A 70 7.97 -15.25 9.78
C LYS A 70 8.36 -15.60 8.34
N GLU A 71 8.04 -16.82 7.89
CA GLU A 71 8.41 -17.35 6.57
C GLU A 71 7.28 -17.35 5.53
N VAL A 72 6.31 -16.42 5.62
CA VAL A 72 5.30 -16.24 4.56
C VAL A 72 5.94 -15.76 3.26
#